data_AF-A0A0P4UNU9-F1
#
_entry.id   AF-A0A0P4UNU9-F1
#
_cell.length_a   1.000
_cell.length_b   1.000
_cell.length_c   1.000
_cell.angle_alpha   90.00
_cell.angle_beta   90.00
_cell.angle_gamma   90.00
#
_symmetry.space_group_name_H-M   'P 1'
#
loop_
_entity.id
_entity.type
_entity.pdbx_description
1 polymer ?
#
loop_
_entity_poly.entity_id
_entity_poly.type
_entity_poly.pdbx_seq_one_letter_code
_entity_poly.pdbx_strand_id
1 'polypeptide(L)' 'MSGYHETITRFWIYLIQNFLDRSNSHDSLLNLTNQTIHFYSDPLVLFEYYSRDVIFSPEARCRWIEPNLKSLTYARL' A
#
# COMPACT_ATOMS: atom_id res chain seq x y z
N MET A 1 -20.34 8.90 8.91
CA MET A 1 -18.99 9.00 8.32
C MET A 1 -18.73 7.71 7.56
N SER A 2 -18.37 7.80 6.28
CA SER A 2 -18.04 6.61 5.47
C SER A 2 -16.82 5.89 6.08
N GLY A 3 -16.85 4.54 6.10
CA GLY A 3 -15.72 3.71 6.56
C GLY A 3 -14.54 3.70 5.58
N TYR A 4 -14.70 4.33 4.42
CA TYR A 4 -13.69 4.41 3.38
C TYR A 4 -12.56 5.40 3.70
N HIS A 5 -11.35 5.07 3.24
CA HIS A 5 -10.15 5.91 3.35
C HIS A 5 -9.33 5.79 2.06
N GLU A 6 -9.52 6.75 1.15
CA GLU A 6 -8.96 6.73 -0.22
C GLU A 6 -7.43 6.53 -0.23
N THR A 7 -6.70 7.25 0.61
CA THR A 7 -5.23 7.15 0.64
C THR A 7 -4.77 5.77 1.09
N ILE A 8 -5.39 5.19 2.12
CA ILE A 8 -5.02 3.84 2.57
C ILE A 8 -5.35 2.80 1.49
N THR A 9 -6.54 2.88 0.88
CA THR A 9 -6.94 1.94 -0.18
C THR A 9 -5.98 1.98 -1.35
N ARG A 10 -5.67 3.17 -1.87
CA ARG A 10 -4.75 3.32 -3.00
C ARG A 10 -3.32 2.91 -2.63
N PHE A 11 -2.87 3.16 -1.40
CA PHE A 11 -1.56 2.71 -0.93
C PHE A 11 -1.39 1.20 -1.07
N TRP A 12 -2.39 0.43 -0.63
CA TRP A 12 -2.36 -1.03 -0.77
C TRP A 12 -2.39 -1.48 -2.23
N ILE A 13 -3.17 -0.81 -3.10
CA ILE A 13 -3.16 -1.08 -4.53
C ILE A 13 -1.76 -0.88 -5.13
N TYR A 14 -1.06 0.20 -4.76
CA TYR A 14 0.31 0.44 -5.22
C TYR A 14 1.30 -0.63 -4.75
N LEU A 15 1.23 -1.05 -3.47
CA LEU A 15 2.10 -2.11 -2.96
C LEU A 15 1.88 -3.44 -3.69
N ILE A 16 0.61 -3.82 -3.87
CA ILE A 16 0.26 -5.05 -4.58
C ILE A 16 0.71 -4.96 -6.04
N GLN A 17 0.50 -3.84 -6.73
CA GLN A 17 0.96 -3.67 -8.11
C GLN A 17 2.48 -3.79 -8.23
N ASN A 18 3.25 -3.10 -7.38
CA ASN A 18 4.72 -3.18 -7.40
C ASN A 18 5.23 -4.60 -7.07
N PHE A 19 4.52 -5.35 -6.23
CA PHE A 19 4.82 -6.76 -6.01
C PHE A 19 4.58 -7.61 -7.26
N LEU A 20 3.41 -7.46 -7.88
CA LEU A 20 3.03 -8.20 -9.09
C LEU A 20 3.94 -7.88 -10.28
N ASP A 21 4.38 -6.63 -10.43
CA ASP A 21 5.31 -6.20 -11.50
C ASP A 21 6.68 -6.89 -11.41
N ARG A 22 7.02 -7.44 -10.23
CA ARG A 22 8.29 -8.10 -9.96
C ARG A 22 8.16 -9.61 -9.73
N SER A 23 6.94 -10.12 -9.70
CA SER A 23 6.67 -11.55 -9.55
C SER A 23 6.66 -12.25 -10.91
N ASN A 24 6.72 -13.58 -10.91
CA ASN A 24 6.64 -14.35 -12.15
C ASN A 24 5.19 -14.39 -12.64
N SER A 25 4.95 -13.98 -13.88
CA SER A 25 3.62 -13.94 -14.51
C SER A 25 2.92 -15.30 -14.64
N HIS A 26 3.62 -16.41 -14.36
CA HIS A 26 3.07 -17.78 -14.43
C HIS A 26 2.63 -18.34 -13.07
N ASP A 27 2.82 -17.61 -11.97
CA ASP A 27 2.38 -18.05 -10.66
C ASP A 27 0.85 -18.03 -10.54
N SER A 28 0.29 -19.00 -9.81
CA SER A 28 -1.14 -19.02 -9.54
C SER A 28 -1.55 -17.85 -8.65
N LEU A 29 -2.81 -17.41 -8.77
CA LEU A 29 -3.37 -16.36 -7.91
C LEU A 29 -3.21 -16.68 -6.42
N LEU A 30 -3.38 -17.95 -6.03
CA LEU A 30 -3.18 -18.40 -4.64
C LEU A 30 -1.74 -18.17 -4.18
N ASN A 31 -0.76 -18.52 -5.02
CA ASN A 31 0.66 -18.34 -4.69
C ASN A 31 1.01 -16.86 -4.57
N LEU A 32 0.58 -16.05 -5.54
CA LEU A 32 0.78 -14.60 -5.54
C LEU A 32 0.15 -13.93 -4.30
N THR A 33 -1.05 -14.36 -3.92
CA THR A 33 -1.75 -13.86 -2.73
C THR A 33 -0.98 -14.20 -1.45
N ASN A 34 -0.56 -15.45 -1.30
CA ASN A 34 0.20 -15.90 -0.13
C ASN A 34 1.55 -15.16 -0.01
N GLN A 35 2.25 -14.97 -1.13
CA GLN A 35 3.51 -14.22 -1.15
C GLN A 35 3.27 -12.74 -0.80
N THR A 36 2.27 -12.10 -1.38
CA THR A 36 1.92 -10.69 -1.08
C THR A 36 1.66 -10.50 0.42
N ILE A 37 0.87 -11.40 1.03
CA ILE A 37 0.59 -11.38 2.47
C ILE A 37 1.87 -11.61 3.26
N HIS A 38 2.73 -12.54 2.84
CA HIS A 38 4.01 -12.79 3.50
C HIS A 38 4.88 -11.52 3.56
N PHE A 39 4.95 -10.74 2.48
CA PHE A 39 5.76 -9.51 2.44
C PHE A 39 5.09 -8.30 3.12
N TYR A 40 3.77 -8.19 3.08
CA TYR A 40 3.05 -6.96 3.49
C TYR A 40 1.97 -7.19 4.55
N SER A 41 2.06 -8.26 5.35
CA SER A 41 1.09 -8.56 6.41
C SER A 41 1.07 -7.54 7.54
N ASP A 42 2.15 -6.79 7.75
CA ASP A 42 2.19 -5.74 8.77
C ASP A 42 1.57 -4.44 8.24
N PRO A 43 0.39 -4.02 8.74
CA PRO A 43 -0.25 -2.78 8.32
C PRO A 43 0.56 -1.53 8.71
N LEU A 44 1.50 -1.64 9.65
CA LEU A 44 2.36 -0.53 10.06
C LEU A 44 3.31 -0.09 8.95
N VAL A 45 3.50 -0.90 7.89
CA VAL A 45 4.28 -0.53 6.70
C VAL A 45 3.80 0.79 6.09
N LEU A 46 2.51 1.14 6.22
CA LEU A 46 1.96 2.44 5.81
C LEU A 46 2.74 3.62 6.41
N PHE A 47 3.17 3.49 7.67
CA PHE A 47 3.89 4.54 8.39
C PHE A 47 5.38 4.63 8.04
N GLU A 48 5.90 3.72 7.19
CA GLU A 48 7.20 3.93 6.56
C GLU A 48 7.12 4.98 5.42
N TYR A 49 5.94 5.17 4.83
CA TYR A 49 5.71 6.04 3.67
C TYR A 49 5.01 7.34 4.07
N TYR A 50 4.15 7.29 5.09
CA TYR A 50 3.35 8.43 5.53
C TYR A 50 3.57 8.77 7.00
N SER A 51 3.57 10.06 7.32
CA SER A 51 3.42 10.49 8.71
C SER A 51 1.98 10.26 9.19
N ARG A 52 1.84 10.12 10.52
CA ARG A 52 0.52 10.01 11.17
C ARG A 52 -0.36 11.21 10.86
N ASP A 53 0.21 12.41 10.82
CA ASP A 53 -0.51 13.65 10.53
C ASP A 53 -1.18 13.62 9.15
N VAL A 54 -0.51 13.05 8.14
CA VAL A 54 -1.09 12.88 6.80
C VAL A 54 -2.21 11.85 6.84
N ILE A 55 -1.95 10.63 7.34
CA ILE A 55 -2.92 9.53 7.32
C ILE A 55 -4.20 9.85 8.11
N PHE A 56 -4.07 10.56 9.22
CA PHE A 56 -5.22 10.93 10.05
C PHE A 56 -5.89 12.24 9.65
N SER A 57 -5.39 12.92 8.61
CA SER A 57 -6.06 14.10 8.06
C SER A 57 -7.42 13.74 7.44
N PRO A 58 -8.44 14.62 7.52
CA PRO A 58 -9.70 14.42 6.81
C PRO A 58 -9.50 14.33 5.30
N GLU A 59 -8.51 15.05 4.79
CA GLU A 59 -8.17 15.09 3.38
C GLU A 59 -7.73 13.73 2.84
N ALA A 60 -6.83 13.03 3.56
CA ALA A 60 -6.35 11.71 3.14
C ALA A 60 -7.46 10.65 3.04
N ARG A 61 -8.56 10.83 3.79
CA ARG A 61 -9.73 9.94 3.70
C ARG A 61 -10.51 10.12 2.40
N CYS A 62 -10.56 11.34 1.89
CA CYS A 62 -11.42 11.73 0.76
C CYS A 62 -10.67 11.76 -0.57
N ARG A 63 -9.35 11.96 -0.54
CA ARG A 63 -8.50 11.97 -1.74
C ARG A 63 -7.16 11.33 -1.47
N TRP A 64 -6.50 10.89 -2.54
CA TRP A 64 -5.10 10.47 -2.51
C TRP A 64 -4.20 11.64 -2.15
N ILE A 65 -3.33 11.42 -1.17
CA ILE A 65 -2.20 12.27 -0.85
C ILE A 65 -0.94 11.44 -1.13
N GLU A 66 0.07 12.05 -1.76
CA GLU A 66 1.35 11.37 -1.98
C GLU A 66 2.08 11.11 -0.65
N PRO A 67 2.86 10.02 -0.54
CA PRO A 67 3.72 9.76 0.60
C PRO A 67 4.67 10.91 0.93
N ASN A 68 4.77 11.27 2.20
CA ASN A 68 5.62 12.38 2.66
C ASN A 68 6.91 11.94 3.40
N LEU A 69 7.08 10.64 3.68
CA LEU A 69 8.29 10.11 4.32
C LEU A 69 9.18 9.34 3.35
N LYS A 70 8.57 8.53 2.47
CA LYS A 70 9.29 7.69 1.50
C LYS A 70 8.46 7.53 0.24
N SER A 71 9.09 7.61 -0.93
CA SER A 71 8.41 7.41 -2.21
C SER A 71 8.01 5.94 -2.46
N LEU A 72 6.85 5.73 -3.10
CA LEU A 72 6.37 4.42 -3.56
C LEU A 72 7.14 3.88 -4.76
N THR A 73 7.93 4.70 -5.47
CA THR A 73 8.74 4.27 -6.63
C THR A 73 9.78 3.20 -6.26
N TYR A 74 10.12 3.07 -4.98
CA TYR A 74 11.08 2.11 -4.45
C TYR A 74 10.50 1.27 -3.30
N ALA A 75 9.19 1.01 -3.32
CA ALA A 75 8.59 0.18 -2.28
C ALA A 75 9.34 -1.16 -2.21
N ARG A 76 9.85 -1.47 -1.01
CA ARG A 76 10.73 -2.60 -0.73
C ARG A 76 10.00 -3.89 -1.14
N LEU A 77 10.70 -4.77 -1.86
CA LEU A 77 10.40 -6.21 -1.83
C LEU A 77 11.11 -6.82 -0.63
#